data_AF-A8Q9I2-F1
#
_entry.id   AF-A8Q9I2-F1
#
_cell.length_a   1.000
_cell.length_b   1.000
_cell.length_c   1.000
_cell.angle_alpha   90.00
_cell.angle_beta   90.00
_cell.angle_gamma   90.00
#
_symmetry.space_group_name_H-M   'P 1'
#
loop_
_entity.id
_entity.type
_entity.pdbx_description
1 polymer ?
#
loop_
_entity_poly.entity_id
_entity_poly.type
_entity_poly.pdbx_seq_one_letter_code
_entity_poly.pdbx_strand_id
1 'polypeptide(L)'
;MASIAKAKTAKLVRILIDYFNDIPNSREVQIRVTKENAEWARQEKRIFLKQNLETKLIAQYYEARAYREALPLIAQLLKELKTLDDKMILTEVHLLESKVNHAISNFPKAKAALTAGRTAANSIYCPPLMQAQLDMQSGILHAEDKDFHTAASYFYETLEGFDSMDDPRTLPALKYMLLCKIMLTQPEEVHSILEGKVASKYAGHREMEVMKAVADAQSDRSLTKFEKALQQYKDGMCSVIVEIELLTLSKQN
;
A
#
# COMPACT_ATOMS: atom_id res chain seq x y z
N MET A 1 18.38 16.45 -28.88
CA MET A 1 18.92 15.15 -28.43
C MET A 1 18.49 14.04 -29.40
N ALA A 2 19.15 13.88 -30.56
CA ALA A 2 18.63 13.09 -31.68
C ALA A 2 19.43 11.82 -32.05
N SER A 3 20.28 11.28 -31.15
CA SER A 3 21.20 10.17 -31.48
C SER A 3 20.91 8.83 -30.78
N ILE A 4 19.91 8.73 -29.92
CA ILE A 4 19.66 7.51 -29.11
C ILE A 4 18.32 6.87 -29.53
N ALA A 5 18.32 5.54 -29.67
CA ALA A 5 17.12 4.77 -29.99
C ALA A 5 16.00 5.01 -28.94
N LYS A 6 14.76 5.17 -29.41
CA LYS A 6 13.60 5.54 -28.56
C LYS A 6 13.43 4.65 -27.32
N ALA A 7 13.60 3.33 -27.47
CA ALA A 7 13.51 2.38 -26.37
C ALA A 7 14.63 2.56 -25.32
N LYS A 8 15.87 2.81 -25.78
CA LYS A 8 17.00 3.12 -24.88
C LYS A 8 16.78 4.43 -24.14
N THR A 9 16.24 5.45 -24.82
CA THR A 9 15.86 6.71 -24.16
C THR A 9 14.79 6.50 -23.09
N ALA A 10 13.74 5.72 -23.37
CA ALA A 10 12.70 5.42 -22.40
C ALA A 10 13.27 4.72 -21.15
N LYS A 11 14.14 3.72 -21.36
CA LYS A 11 14.84 3.03 -20.26
C LYS A 11 15.72 4.00 -19.46
N LEU A 12 16.49 4.85 -20.14
CA LEU A 12 17.36 5.83 -19.49
C LEU A 12 16.57 6.82 -18.65
N VAL A 13 15.49 7.38 -19.19
CA VAL A 13 14.63 8.33 -18.45
C VAL A 13 14.07 7.67 -17.19
N ARG A 14 13.59 6.41 -17.27
CA ARG A 14 13.08 5.69 -16.08
C ARG A 14 14.16 5.52 -15.01
N ILE A 15 15.35 5.02 -15.40
CA ILE A 15 16.49 4.82 -14.50
C ILE A 15 16.91 6.14 -13.84
N LEU A 16 17.01 7.22 -14.60
CA LEU A 16 17.40 8.53 -14.05
C LEU A 16 16.39 9.04 -13.02
N ILE A 17 15.09 8.78 -13.21
CA ILE A 17 14.06 9.14 -12.23
C ILE A 17 14.11 8.18 -11.02
N ASP A 18 14.47 6.92 -11.20
CA ASP A 18 14.66 5.95 -10.11
C ASP A 18 15.81 6.35 -9.18
N TYR A 19 16.90 6.93 -9.69
CA TYR A 19 18.02 7.40 -8.85
C TYR A 19 17.66 8.50 -7.85
N PHE A 20 16.54 9.20 -8.04
CA PHE A 20 16.05 10.14 -7.01
C PHE A 20 15.58 9.44 -5.74
N ASN A 21 15.19 8.16 -5.80
CA ASN A 21 14.70 7.41 -4.64
C ASN A 21 15.77 7.30 -3.54
N ASP A 22 17.05 7.27 -3.91
CA ASP A 22 18.18 7.15 -2.97
C ASP A 22 18.63 8.51 -2.41
N ILE A 23 18.07 9.63 -2.91
CA ILE A 23 18.47 10.99 -2.51
C ILE A 23 17.47 11.53 -1.47
N PRO A 24 17.90 11.75 -0.21
CA PRO A 24 17.05 12.32 0.82
C PRO A 24 16.52 13.71 0.44
N ASN A 25 15.28 14.02 0.83
CA ASN A 25 14.63 15.33 0.60
C ASN A 25 14.51 15.77 -0.87
N SER A 26 14.64 14.85 -1.83
CA SER A 26 14.57 15.17 -3.27
C SER A 26 13.15 15.11 -3.85
N ARG A 27 12.14 14.82 -3.03
CA ARG A 27 10.80 14.44 -3.47
C ARG A 27 10.11 15.46 -4.37
N GLU A 28 10.16 16.74 -4.01
CA GLU A 28 9.57 17.80 -4.82
C GLU A 28 10.26 17.93 -6.18
N VAL A 29 11.59 17.80 -6.20
CA VAL A 29 12.38 17.81 -7.43
C VAL A 29 12.04 16.60 -8.29
N GLN A 30 11.91 15.42 -7.68
CA GLN A 30 11.53 14.19 -8.37
C GLN A 30 10.15 14.32 -9.03
N ILE A 31 9.16 14.89 -8.33
CA ILE A 31 7.82 15.16 -8.87
C ILE A 31 7.90 16.13 -10.05
N ARG A 32 8.63 17.24 -9.90
CA ARG A 32 8.80 18.24 -10.96
C ARG A 32 9.45 17.62 -12.21
N VAL A 33 10.56 16.91 -12.04
CA VAL A 33 11.28 16.24 -13.14
C VAL A 33 10.40 15.18 -13.81
N THR A 34 9.66 14.39 -13.03
CA THR A 34 8.75 13.37 -13.59
C THR A 34 7.64 14.01 -14.41
N LYS A 35 7.07 15.12 -13.93
CA LYS A 35 6.06 15.90 -14.65
C LYS A 35 6.60 16.50 -15.95
N GLU A 36 7.75 17.15 -15.91
CA GLU A 36 8.42 17.71 -17.10
C GLU A 36 8.73 16.63 -18.14
N ASN A 37 9.19 15.45 -17.70
CA ASN A 37 9.45 14.32 -18.60
C ASN A 37 8.16 13.74 -19.19
N ALA A 38 7.06 13.71 -18.44
CA ALA A 38 5.75 13.28 -18.96
C ALA A 38 5.22 14.25 -20.02
N GLU A 39 5.37 15.56 -19.80
CA GLU A 39 5.04 16.61 -20.76
C GLU A 39 5.89 16.51 -22.03
N TRP A 40 7.20 16.30 -21.88
CA TRP A 40 8.10 16.05 -23.00
C TRP A 40 7.71 14.78 -23.78
N ALA A 41 7.40 13.68 -23.08
CA ALA A 41 6.97 12.43 -23.72
C ALA A 41 5.66 12.63 -24.50
N ARG A 42 4.76 13.49 -24.02
CA ARG A 42 3.54 13.90 -24.74
C ARG A 42 3.87 14.69 -26.01
N GLN A 43 4.75 15.68 -25.94
CA GLN A 43 5.16 16.49 -27.09
C GLN A 43 5.84 15.64 -28.19
N GLU A 44 6.68 14.70 -27.78
CA GLU A 44 7.38 13.75 -28.65
C GLU A 44 6.50 12.58 -29.14
N LYS A 45 5.20 12.58 -28.81
CA LYS A 45 4.24 11.52 -29.15
C LYS A 45 4.67 10.12 -28.71
N ARG A 46 5.32 10.01 -27.55
CA ARG A 46 5.79 8.76 -26.93
C ARG A 46 4.77 8.25 -25.90
N ILE A 47 3.66 7.68 -26.40
CA ILE A 47 2.48 7.33 -25.58
C ILE A 47 2.82 6.38 -24.41
N PHE A 48 3.49 5.26 -24.68
CA PHE A 48 3.83 4.30 -23.62
C PHE A 48 4.77 4.88 -22.55
N LEU A 49 5.75 5.69 -22.95
CA LEU A 49 6.63 6.36 -22.00
C LEU A 49 5.85 7.37 -21.15
N LYS A 50 4.99 8.17 -21.78
CA LYS A 50 4.10 9.11 -21.11
C LYS A 50 3.22 8.40 -20.07
N GLN A 51 2.59 7.28 -20.42
CA GLN A 51 1.76 6.50 -19.49
C GLN A 51 2.56 5.96 -18.31
N ASN A 52 3.74 5.39 -18.54
CA ASN A 52 4.61 4.92 -17.46
C ASN A 52 5.05 6.07 -16.52
N LEU A 53 5.37 7.24 -17.09
CA LEU A 53 5.75 8.42 -16.31
C LEU A 53 4.57 8.98 -15.51
N GLU A 54 3.36 9.02 -16.09
CA GLU A 54 2.16 9.44 -15.39
C GLU A 54 1.76 8.47 -14.27
N THR A 55 1.84 7.15 -14.49
CA THR A 55 1.63 6.15 -13.41
C THR A 55 2.60 6.39 -12.26
N LYS A 56 3.89 6.60 -12.57
CA LYS A 56 4.90 6.91 -11.55
C LYS A 56 4.65 8.24 -10.85
N LEU A 57 4.20 9.25 -11.58
CA LEU A 57 3.83 10.56 -11.02
C LEU A 57 2.63 10.44 -10.06
N ILE A 58 1.64 9.61 -10.39
CA ILE A 58 0.50 9.31 -9.50
C ILE A 58 1.00 8.66 -8.20
N ALA A 59 1.90 7.66 -8.30
CA ALA A 59 2.52 7.05 -7.13
C ALA A 59 3.27 8.10 -6.30
N GLN A 60 4.01 9.00 -6.94
CA GLN A 60 4.72 10.07 -6.24
C GLN A 60 3.78 11.05 -5.52
N TYR A 61 2.68 11.44 -6.17
CA TYR A 61 1.66 12.28 -5.55
C TYR A 61 0.99 11.58 -4.36
N TYR A 62 0.76 10.27 -4.45
CA TYR A 62 0.20 9.50 -3.34
C TYR A 62 1.10 9.56 -2.10
N GLU A 63 2.40 9.26 -2.20
CA GLU A 63 3.27 9.32 -1.00
C GLU A 63 3.53 10.76 -0.53
N ALA A 64 3.40 11.76 -1.41
CA ALA A 64 3.44 13.18 -1.05
C ALA A 64 2.10 13.71 -0.50
N ARG A 65 1.06 12.87 -0.38
CA ARG A 65 -0.31 13.23 0.04
C ARG A 65 -1.00 14.28 -0.86
N ALA A 66 -0.54 14.45 -2.09
CA ALA A 66 -1.07 15.36 -3.11
C ALA A 66 -2.24 14.70 -3.88
N TYR A 67 -3.30 14.33 -3.14
CA TYR A 67 -4.42 13.55 -3.71
C TYR A 67 -5.27 14.34 -4.71
N ARG A 68 -5.32 15.67 -4.57
CA ARG A 68 -6.10 16.55 -5.47
C ARG A 68 -5.51 16.56 -6.88
N GLU A 69 -4.20 16.45 -6.99
CA GLU A 69 -3.46 16.39 -8.25
C GLU A 69 -3.49 14.97 -8.84
N ALA A 70 -3.47 13.94 -7.99
CA ALA A 70 -3.48 12.54 -8.42
C ALA A 70 -4.81 12.13 -9.10
N LEU A 71 -5.97 12.53 -8.55
CA LEU A 71 -7.28 12.07 -9.02
C LEU A 71 -7.60 12.46 -10.48
N PRO A 72 -7.40 13.71 -10.93
CA PRO A 72 -7.61 14.08 -12.33
C PRO A 72 -6.67 13.31 -13.27
N LEU A 73 -5.42 13.11 -12.88
CA LEU A 73 -4.42 12.40 -13.67
C LEU A 73 -4.80 10.91 -13.83
N ILE A 74 -5.23 10.26 -12.74
CA ILE A 74 -5.77 8.89 -12.76
C ILE A 74 -6.96 8.80 -13.72
N ALA A 75 -7.94 9.72 -13.59
CA ALA A 75 -9.15 9.68 -14.40
C ALA A 75 -8.86 9.86 -15.90
N GLN A 76 -7.89 10.70 -16.26
CA GLN A 76 -7.43 10.85 -17.63
C GLN A 76 -6.72 9.59 -18.12
N LEU A 77 -5.75 9.08 -17.34
CA LEU A 77 -4.93 7.95 -17.72
C LEU A 77 -5.75 6.66 -17.89
N LEU A 78 -6.74 6.41 -17.04
CA LEU A 78 -7.66 5.26 -17.16
C LEU A 78 -8.50 5.30 -18.45
N LYS A 79 -8.88 6.49 -18.94
CA LYS A 79 -9.58 6.61 -20.24
C LYS A 79 -8.67 6.21 -21.39
N GLU A 80 -7.39 6.62 -21.34
CA GLU A 80 -6.40 6.29 -22.35
C GLU A 80 -6.05 4.78 -22.32
N LEU A 81 -5.78 4.21 -21.14
CA LEU A 81 -5.37 2.81 -20.99
C LEU A 81 -6.44 1.81 -21.44
N LYS A 82 -7.73 2.14 -21.25
CA LYS A 82 -8.84 1.31 -21.75
C LYS A 82 -8.85 1.15 -23.27
N THR A 83 -8.17 2.02 -24.02
CA THR A 83 -8.09 1.95 -25.48
C THR A 83 -6.89 1.17 -26.01
N LEU A 84 -5.82 0.99 -25.21
CA LEU A 84 -4.55 0.41 -25.65
C LEU A 84 -4.31 -1.03 -25.19
N ASP A 85 -5.18 -1.57 -24.33
CA ASP A 85 -5.14 -2.94 -23.79
C ASP A 85 -3.88 -3.35 -23.00
N ASP A 86 -3.09 -2.38 -22.51
CA ASP A 86 -2.02 -2.65 -21.54
C ASP A 86 -2.62 -2.91 -20.15
N LYS A 87 -3.02 -4.18 -19.92
CA LYS A 87 -3.64 -4.63 -18.67
C LYS A 87 -2.74 -4.51 -17.45
N MET A 88 -1.41 -4.52 -17.64
CA MET A 88 -0.46 -4.44 -16.53
C MET A 88 -0.47 -3.03 -15.94
N ILE A 89 -0.26 -2.01 -16.78
CA ILE A 89 -0.33 -0.60 -16.34
C ILE A 89 -1.75 -0.25 -15.88
N LEU A 90 -2.78 -0.81 -16.54
CA LEU A 90 -4.17 -0.61 -16.13
C LEU A 90 -4.44 -1.10 -14.70
N THR A 91 -3.93 -2.28 -14.35
CA THR A 91 -4.05 -2.84 -12.99
C THR A 91 -3.35 -1.95 -11.97
N GLU A 92 -2.14 -1.50 -12.27
CA GLU A 92 -1.35 -0.62 -11.40
C GLU A 92 -2.07 0.73 -11.14
N VAL A 93 -2.65 1.33 -12.19
CA VAL A 93 -3.38 2.60 -12.06
C VAL A 93 -4.68 2.42 -11.28
N HIS A 94 -5.38 1.29 -11.44
CA HIS A 94 -6.56 0.99 -10.61
C HIS A 94 -6.20 0.76 -9.13
N LEU A 95 -5.07 0.13 -8.85
CA LEU A 95 -4.55 -0.01 -7.48
C LEU A 95 -4.24 1.36 -6.87
N LEU A 96 -3.58 2.25 -7.63
CA LEU A 96 -3.32 3.63 -7.19
C LEU A 96 -4.62 4.43 -7.00
N GLU A 97 -5.61 4.25 -7.88
CA GLU A 97 -6.95 4.84 -7.71
C GLU A 97 -7.59 4.37 -6.40
N SER A 98 -7.52 3.07 -6.09
CA SER A 98 -8.03 2.53 -4.83
C SER A 98 -7.35 3.17 -3.62
N LYS A 99 -6.02 3.23 -3.62
CA LYS A 99 -5.21 3.83 -2.55
C LYS A 99 -5.50 5.31 -2.33
N VAL A 100 -5.58 6.09 -3.41
CA VAL A 100 -5.88 7.54 -3.33
C VAL A 100 -7.30 7.77 -2.82
N ASN A 101 -8.30 7.03 -3.31
CA ASN A 101 -9.68 7.16 -2.82
C ASN A 101 -9.82 6.72 -1.36
N HIS A 102 -9.09 5.68 -0.94
CA HIS A 102 -9.02 5.26 0.46
C HIS A 102 -8.45 6.39 1.34
N ALA A 103 -7.35 7.02 0.91
CA ALA A 103 -6.71 8.09 1.68
C ALA A 103 -7.54 9.37 1.82
N ILE A 104 -8.55 9.59 0.96
CA ILE A 104 -9.53 10.69 1.09
C ILE A 104 -10.88 10.21 1.68
N SER A 105 -10.91 9.02 2.28
CA SER A 105 -12.10 8.39 2.89
C SER A 105 -13.28 8.17 1.94
N ASN A 106 -13.02 8.03 0.63
CA ASN A 106 -14.01 7.63 -0.37
C ASN A 106 -14.03 6.11 -0.57
N PHE A 107 -14.52 5.39 0.44
CA PHE A 107 -14.52 3.93 0.46
C PHE A 107 -15.29 3.26 -0.69
N PRO A 108 -16.49 3.70 -1.09
CA PRO A 108 -17.22 3.07 -2.19
C PRO A 108 -16.42 3.09 -3.49
N LYS A 109 -15.75 4.22 -3.78
CA LYS A 109 -14.91 4.36 -4.98
C LYS A 109 -13.61 3.60 -4.85
N ALA A 110 -13.01 3.54 -3.66
CA ALA A 110 -11.81 2.75 -3.41
C ALA A 110 -12.05 1.24 -3.67
N LYS A 111 -13.19 0.71 -3.23
CA LYS A 111 -13.60 -0.67 -3.50
C LYS A 111 -13.88 -0.92 -4.97
N ALA A 112 -14.63 -0.04 -5.61
CA ALA A 112 -14.92 -0.16 -7.05
C ALA A 112 -13.64 -0.18 -7.89
N ALA A 113 -12.67 0.70 -7.58
CA ALA A 113 -11.37 0.73 -8.23
C ALA A 113 -10.57 -0.56 -7.99
N LEU A 114 -10.57 -1.09 -6.76
CA LEU A 114 -9.90 -2.36 -6.46
C LEU A 114 -10.52 -3.54 -7.20
N THR A 115 -11.85 -3.64 -7.25
CA THR A 115 -12.55 -4.68 -8.02
C THR A 115 -12.18 -4.62 -9.50
N ALA A 116 -12.11 -3.41 -10.08
CA ALA A 116 -11.64 -3.22 -11.45
C ALA A 116 -10.17 -3.65 -11.63
N GLY A 117 -9.30 -3.30 -10.67
CA GLY A 117 -7.90 -3.72 -10.64
C GLY A 117 -7.73 -5.25 -10.58
N ARG A 118 -8.45 -5.94 -9.68
CA ARG A 118 -8.42 -7.41 -9.59
C ARG A 118 -8.95 -8.08 -10.86
N THR A 119 -9.99 -7.52 -11.46
CA THR A 119 -10.52 -8.03 -12.74
C THR A 119 -9.49 -7.92 -13.86
N ALA A 120 -8.76 -6.80 -13.92
CA ALA A 120 -7.66 -6.62 -14.87
C ALA A 120 -6.49 -7.57 -14.56
N ALA A 121 -6.13 -7.74 -13.28
CA ALA A 121 -5.09 -8.66 -12.84
C ALA A 121 -5.38 -10.11 -13.23
N ASN A 122 -6.62 -10.57 -13.06
CA ASN A 122 -7.04 -11.94 -13.41
C ASN A 122 -6.99 -12.23 -14.92
N SER A 123 -6.98 -11.18 -15.75
CA SER A 123 -6.86 -11.32 -17.21
C SER A 123 -5.42 -11.48 -17.70
N ILE A 124 -4.44 -11.38 -16.80
CA ILE A 124 -3.01 -11.50 -17.11
C ILE A 124 -2.30 -12.41 -16.11
N TYR A 125 -1.10 -12.84 -16.46
CA TYR A 125 -0.19 -13.38 -15.45
C TYR A 125 0.37 -12.23 -14.61
N CYS A 126 -0.29 -11.96 -13.48
CA CYS A 126 0.06 -10.88 -12.57
C CYS A 126 1.41 -11.17 -11.89
N PRO A 127 2.38 -10.24 -11.92
CA PRO A 127 3.63 -10.40 -11.19
C PRO A 127 3.36 -10.59 -9.69
N PRO A 128 4.12 -11.46 -8.97
CA PRO A 128 3.89 -11.74 -7.55
C PRO A 128 3.80 -10.49 -6.68
N LEU A 129 4.67 -9.50 -6.95
CA LEU A 129 4.68 -8.25 -6.20
C LEU A 129 3.44 -7.39 -6.43
N MET A 130 2.88 -7.40 -7.64
CA MET A 130 1.64 -6.66 -7.94
C MET A 130 0.43 -7.37 -7.31
N GLN A 131 0.44 -8.70 -7.31
CA GLN A 131 -0.57 -9.52 -6.64
C GLN A 131 -0.59 -9.23 -5.13
N ALA A 132 0.56 -9.31 -4.46
CA ALA A 132 0.69 -9.00 -3.04
C ALA A 132 0.22 -7.56 -2.71
N GLN A 133 0.46 -6.59 -3.59
CA GLN A 133 -0.05 -5.23 -3.37
C GLN A 133 -1.57 -5.10 -3.53
N LEU A 134 -2.18 -5.88 -4.44
CA LEU A 134 -3.64 -5.95 -4.56
C LEU A 134 -4.25 -6.59 -3.32
N ASP A 135 -3.66 -7.68 -2.83
CA ASP A 135 -4.12 -8.37 -1.63
C ASP A 135 -3.94 -7.50 -0.38
N MET A 136 -2.85 -6.74 -0.28
CA MET A 136 -2.66 -5.74 0.79
C MET A 136 -3.79 -4.72 0.81
N GLN A 137 -4.14 -4.17 -0.36
CA GLN A 137 -5.24 -3.20 -0.47
C GLN A 137 -6.60 -3.85 -0.21
N SER A 138 -6.78 -5.12 -0.59
CA SER A 138 -7.97 -5.90 -0.23
C SER A 138 -8.09 -6.06 1.28
N GLY A 139 -7.02 -6.43 1.98
CA GLY A 139 -6.99 -6.55 3.43
C GLY A 139 -7.40 -5.25 4.13
N ILE A 140 -6.83 -4.11 3.71
CA ILE A 140 -7.14 -2.79 4.27
C ILE A 140 -8.64 -2.47 4.10
N LEU A 141 -9.19 -2.63 2.90
CA LEU A 141 -10.61 -2.32 2.66
C LEU A 141 -11.58 -3.25 3.39
N HIS A 142 -11.23 -4.52 3.62
CA HIS A 142 -12.05 -5.44 4.42
C HIS A 142 -11.94 -5.14 5.92
N ALA A 143 -10.77 -4.72 6.39
CA ALA A 143 -10.59 -4.29 7.78
C ALA A 143 -11.45 -3.05 8.09
N GLU A 144 -11.56 -2.11 7.15
CA GLU A 144 -12.48 -0.96 7.24
C GLU A 144 -13.96 -1.38 7.32
N ASP A 145 -14.34 -2.46 6.63
CA ASP A 145 -15.68 -3.06 6.74
C ASP A 145 -15.91 -3.85 8.03
N LYS A 146 -14.91 -3.90 8.91
CA LYS A 146 -14.89 -4.71 10.13
C LYS A 146 -14.92 -6.22 9.85
N ASP A 147 -14.67 -6.64 8.61
CA ASP A 147 -14.46 -8.04 8.25
C ASP A 147 -12.99 -8.42 8.47
N PHE A 148 -12.60 -8.48 9.74
CA PHE A 148 -11.23 -8.79 10.15
C PHE A 148 -10.83 -10.23 9.84
N HIS A 149 -11.79 -11.14 9.70
CA HIS A 149 -11.50 -12.54 9.36
C HIS A 149 -10.98 -12.63 7.92
N THR A 150 -11.71 -12.05 6.97
CA THR A 150 -11.28 -12.03 5.57
C THR A 150 -10.04 -11.14 5.38
N ALA A 151 -9.96 -10.01 6.09
CA ALA A 151 -8.78 -9.14 6.04
C ALA A 151 -7.50 -9.86 6.49
N ALA A 152 -7.57 -10.65 7.58
CA ALA A 152 -6.42 -11.43 8.06
C ALA A 152 -5.92 -12.42 7.00
N SER A 153 -6.81 -13.09 6.27
CA SER A 153 -6.43 -13.98 5.16
C SER A 153 -5.72 -13.23 4.04
N TYR A 154 -6.22 -12.07 3.63
CA TYR A 154 -5.54 -11.24 2.62
C TYR A 154 -4.16 -10.76 3.09
N PHE A 155 -4.02 -10.38 4.37
CA PHE A 155 -2.72 -9.98 4.92
C PHE A 155 -1.75 -11.16 5.04
N TYR A 156 -2.24 -12.37 5.28
CA TYR A 156 -1.42 -13.59 5.28
C TYR A 156 -0.83 -13.86 3.87
N GLU A 157 -1.66 -13.85 2.83
CA GLU A 157 -1.20 -14.00 1.43
C GLU A 157 -0.21 -12.89 1.04
N THR A 158 -0.50 -11.66 1.48
CA THR A 158 0.40 -10.50 1.28
C THR A 158 1.75 -10.70 1.95
N LEU A 159 1.75 -11.24 3.19
CA LEU A 159 2.96 -11.48 3.96
C LEU A 159 3.85 -12.52 3.27
N GLU A 160 3.29 -13.65 2.83
CA GLU A 160 4.04 -14.65 2.07
C GLU A 160 4.56 -14.09 0.74
N GLY A 161 3.73 -13.31 0.05
CA GLY A 161 4.09 -12.64 -1.19
C GLY A 161 5.26 -11.68 -1.04
N PHE A 162 5.31 -10.88 0.04
CA PHE A 162 6.42 -9.96 0.29
C PHE A 162 7.66 -10.63 0.89
N ASP A 163 7.50 -11.61 1.78
CA ASP A 163 8.65 -12.33 2.40
C ASP A 163 9.42 -13.14 1.35
N SER A 164 8.71 -13.77 0.40
CA SER A 164 9.34 -14.51 -0.69
C SER A 164 10.22 -13.65 -1.60
N MET A 165 9.95 -12.33 -1.66
CA MET A 165 10.67 -11.35 -2.47
C MET A 165 11.62 -10.46 -1.64
N ASP A 166 11.76 -10.74 -0.33
CA ASP A 166 12.54 -9.95 0.64
C ASP A 166 12.18 -8.44 0.61
N ASP A 167 10.89 -8.14 0.44
CA ASP A 167 10.41 -6.76 0.34
C ASP A 167 10.20 -6.14 1.74
N PRO A 168 10.65 -4.89 1.99
CA PRO A 168 10.48 -4.24 3.29
C PRO A 168 9.01 -4.04 3.70
N ARG A 169 8.06 -4.14 2.76
CA ARG A 169 6.61 -4.09 3.02
C ARG A 169 6.07 -5.33 3.74
N THR A 170 6.91 -6.36 3.95
CA THR A 170 6.61 -7.52 4.81
C THR A 170 6.25 -7.08 6.23
N LEU A 171 6.95 -6.09 6.80
CA LEU A 171 6.71 -5.61 8.16
C LEU A 171 5.31 -4.97 8.32
N PRO A 172 4.88 -4.03 7.46
CA PRO A 172 3.51 -3.54 7.43
C PRO A 172 2.43 -4.64 7.28
N ALA A 173 2.66 -5.63 6.41
CA ALA A 173 1.70 -6.73 6.22
C ALA A 173 1.55 -7.58 7.49
N LEU A 174 2.67 -7.91 8.15
CA LEU A 174 2.68 -8.62 9.43
C LEU A 174 1.94 -7.82 10.51
N LYS A 175 2.21 -6.51 10.57
CA LYS A 175 1.55 -5.61 11.52
C LYS A 175 0.03 -5.61 11.34
N TYR A 176 -0.47 -5.49 10.10
CA TYR A 176 -1.91 -5.50 9.86
C TYR A 176 -2.55 -6.87 10.12
N MET A 177 -1.85 -7.96 9.82
CA MET A 177 -2.32 -9.31 10.17
C MET A 177 -2.49 -9.50 11.68
N LEU A 178 -1.47 -9.12 12.47
CA LEU A 178 -1.51 -9.19 13.93
C LEU A 178 -2.64 -8.32 14.49
N LEU A 179 -2.82 -7.12 13.92
CA LEU A 179 -3.90 -6.22 14.30
C LEU A 179 -5.27 -6.88 14.08
N CYS A 180 -5.52 -7.48 12.92
CA CYS A 180 -6.77 -8.19 12.65
C CYS A 180 -7.02 -9.32 13.66
N LYS A 181 -5.98 -10.07 14.06
CA LYS A 181 -6.10 -11.15 15.05
C LYS A 181 -6.41 -10.64 16.47
N ILE A 182 -5.83 -9.51 16.86
CA ILE A 182 -6.19 -8.80 18.10
C ILE A 182 -7.66 -8.34 18.05
N MET A 183 -8.11 -7.79 16.92
CA MET A 183 -9.50 -7.36 16.73
C MET A 183 -10.51 -8.52 16.75
N LEU A 184 -10.09 -9.72 16.32
CA LEU A 184 -10.86 -10.97 16.42
C LEU A 184 -10.85 -11.58 17.82
N THR A 185 -10.18 -10.97 18.80
CA THR A 185 -10.04 -11.49 20.18
C THR A 185 -9.36 -12.86 20.25
N GLN A 186 -8.37 -13.09 19.38
CA GLN A 186 -7.60 -14.33 19.29
C GLN A 186 -6.12 -14.12 19.69
N PRO A 187 -5.81 -13.84 20.97
CA PRO A 187 -4.44 -13.55 21.40
C PRO A 187 -3.50 -14.76 21.27
N GLU A 188 -4.01 -15.99 21.39
CA GLU A 188 -3.20 -17.21 21.21
C GLU A 188 -2.60 -17.32 19.81
N GLU A 189 -3.37 -16.96 18.78
CA GLU A 189 -2.88 -16.95 17.40
C GLU A 189 -1.83 -15.86 17.18
N VAL A 190 -1.94 -14.72 17.86
CA VAL A 190 -0.93 -13.64 17.82
C VAL A 190 0.41 -14.15 18.35
N HIS A 191 0.41 -14.86 19.48
CA HIS A 191 1.64 -15.45 20.03
C HIS A 191 2.24 -16.50 19.07
N SER A 192 1.40 -17.38 18.52
CA SER A 192 1.83 -18.39 17.54
C SER A 192 2.46 -17.75 16.28
N ILE A 193 1.84 -16.68 15.75
CA ILE A 193 2.38 -15.94 14.60
C ILE A 193 3.73 -15.29 14.94
N LEU A 194 3.86 -14.71 16.13
CA LEU A 194 5.10 -14.06 16.58
C LEU A 194 6.26 -15.05 16.77
N GLU A 195 5.97 -16.30 17.13
CA GLU A 195 6.94 -17.40 17.20
C GLU A 195 7.32 -17.94 15.81
N GLY A 196 6.55 -17.59 14.78
CA GLY A 196 6.78 -18.00 13.40
C GLY A 196 8.09 -17.47 12.80
N LYS A 197 8.60 -18.19 11.79
CA LYS A 197 9.88 -17.90 11.12
C LYS A 197 9.95 -16.49 10.49
N VAL A 198 8.84 -15.99 9.96
CA VAL A 198 8.79 -14.65 9.34
C VAL A 198 8.83 -13.57 10.41
N ALA A 199 8.02 -13.72 11.47
CA ALA A 199 7.96 -12.75 12.55
C ALA A 199 9.25 -12.69 13.37
N SER A 200 9.98 -13.81 13.52
CA SER A 200 11.25 -13.84 14.24
C SER A 200 12.34 -12.97 13.60
N LYS A 201 12.32 -12.79 12.27
CA LYS A 201 13.20 -11.83 11.57
C LYS A 201 12.96 -10.40 12.05
N TYR A 202 11.72 -10.07 12.42
CA TYR A 202 11.28 -8.74 12.80
C TYR A 202 11.01 -8.60 14.31
N ALA A 203 11.35 -9.60 15.13
CA ALA A 203 11.02 -9.62 16.55
C ALA A 203 11.66 -8.48 17.37
N GLY A 204 12.75 -7.88 16.88
CA GLY A 204 13.39 -6.71 17.50
C GLY A 204 12.78 -5.36 17.12
N HIS A 205 11.75 -5.33 16.28
CA HIS A 205 11.05 -4.10 15.93
C HIS A 205 10.06 -3.71 17.04
N ARG A 206 10.04 -2.42 17.38
CA ARG A 206 9.15 -1.85 18.40
C ARG A 206 7.68 -2.14 18.08
N GLU A 207 7.30 -2.20 16.81
CA GLU A 207 5.93 -2.55 16.40
C GLU A 207 5.52 -3.97 16.80
N MET A 208 6.44 -4.94 16.81
CA MET A 208 6.14 -6.32 17.19
C MET A 208 6.04 -6.47 18.72
N GLU A 209 6.90 -5.76 19.47
CA GLU A 209 6.83 -5.71 20.93
C GLU A 209 5.49 -5.13 21.42
N VAL A 210 4.99 -4.10 20.73
CA VAL A 210 3.65 -3.53 20.97
C VAL A 210 2.56 -4.57 20.78
N MET A 211 2.56 -5.27 19.63
CA MET A 211 1.52 -6.26 19.34
C MET A 211 1.52 -7.38 20.36
N LYS A 212 2.71 -7.81 20.81
CA LYS A 212 2.85 -8.79 21.88
C LYS A 212 2.26 -8.29 23.21
N ALA A 213 2.63 -7.08 23.63
CA ALA A 213 2.13 -6.50 24.88
C ALA A 213 0.60 -6.31 24.87
N VAL A 214 0.03 -5.95 23.72
CA VAL A 214 -1.43 -5.83 23.55
C VAL A 214 -2.10 -7.21 23.60
N ALA A 215 -1.52 -8.23 22.96
CA ALA A 215 -2.03 -9.60 23.02
C ALA A 215 -1.97 -10.18 24.45
N ASP A 216 -0.87 -9.94 25.17
CA ASP A 216 -0.73 -10.33 26.59
C ASP A 216 -1.81 -9.67 27.46
N ALA A 217 -2.01 -8.35 27.29
CA ALA A 217 -3.04 -7.62 28.03
C ALA A 217 -4.47 -8.11 27.72
N GLN A 218 -4.72 -8.49 26.47
CA GLN A 218 -5.99 -9.06 26.03
C GLN A 218 -6.22 -10.47 26.60
N SER A 219 -5.19 -11.31 26.61
CA SER A 219 -5.21 -12.64 27.24
C SER A 219 -5.53 -12.55 28.74
N ASP A 220 -4.86 -11.62 29.43
CA ASP A 220 -5.06 -11.36 30.86
C ASP A 220 -6.36 -10.60 31.19
N ARG A 221 -7.12 -10.15 30.17
CA ARG A 221 -8.30 -9.29 30.29
C ARG A 221 -8.08 -8.07 31.20
N SER A 222 -6.86 -7.53 31.19
CA SER A 222 -6.44 -6.46 32.11
C SER A 222 -6.36 -5.11 31.41
N LEU A 223 -7.35 -4.27 31.67
CA LEU A 223 -7.45 -2.92 31.12
C LEU A 223 -6.25 -2.04 31.56
N THR A 224 -5.75 -2.25 32.78
CA THR A 224 -4.57 -1.55 33.29
C THR A 224 -3.27 -1.89 32.56
N LYS A 225 -3.10 -3.14 32.11
CA LYS A 225 -1.95 -3.55 31.28
C LYS A 225 -2.06 -2.95 29.89
N PHE A 226 -3.27 -2.92 29.34
CA PHE A 226 -3.55 -2.31 28.03
C PHE A 226 -3.25 -0.81 28.03
N GLU A 227 -3.73 -0.05 29.02
CA GLU A 227 -3.44 1.39 29.16
C GLU A 227 -1.94 1.67 29.32
N LYS A 228 -1.23 0.84 30.09
CA LYS A 228 0.23 0.95 30.22
C LYS A 228 0.95 0.70 28.90
N ALA A 229 0.53 -0.31 28.14
CA ALA A 229 1.07 -0.56 26.80
C ALA A 229 0.81 0.63 25.87
N LEU A 230 -0.41 1.20 25.88
CA LEU A 230 -0.73 2.39 25.09
C LEU A 230 0.13 3.61 25.45
N GLN A 231 0.39 3.85 26.74
CA GLN A 231 1.21 4.97 27.19
C GLN A 231 2.69 4.79 26.83
N GLN A 232 3.23 3.58 26.95
CA GLN A 232 4.63 3.27 26.70
C GLN A 232 4.99 3.32 25.20
N TYR A 233 4.02 3.08 24.33
CA TYR A 233 4.24 2.95 22.88
C TYR A 233 3.53 4.02 22.03
N LYS A 234 3.20 5.17 22.62
CA LYS A 234 2.49 6.29 22.00
C LYS A 234 3.01 6.67 20.60
N ASP A 235 4.32 6.61 20.35
CA ASP A 235 4.93 6.90 19.04
C ASP A 235 4.81 5.77 18.01
N GLY A 236 4.86 4.50 18.43
CA GLY A 236 4.75 3.33 17.53
C GLY A 236 3.30 2.96 17.19
N MET A 237 2.36 3.44 18.01
CA MET A 237 0.95 3.12 17.93
C MET A 237 0.07 4.24 17.35
N CYS A 238 0.60 5.44 17.12
CA CYS A 238 -0.23 6.59 16.72
C CYS A 238 -0.95 6.40 15.35
N SER A 239 -0.47 5.50 14.48
CA SER A 239 -1.21 5.11 13.26
C SER A 239 -2.26 4.01 13.51
N VAL A 240 -2.03 3.16 14.52
CA VAL A 240 -2.82 1.95 14.82
C VAL A 240 -3.99 2.28 15.75
N ILE A 241 -3.78 3.19 16.70
CA ILE A 241 -4.80 3.63 17.67
C ILE A 241 -5.87 4.49 16.99
N VAL A 242 -5.55 5.33 16.00
CA VAL A 242 -6.60 6.10 15.29
C VAL A 242 -7.55 5.16 14.54
N GLU A 243 -7.05 4.08 13.94
CA GLU A 243 -7.87 3.06 13.26
C GLU A 243 -8.64 2.17 14.27
N ILE A 244 -8.03 1.77 15.40
CA ILE A 244 -8.71 0.96 16.44
C ILE A 244 -9.72 1.79 17.26
N GLU A 245 -9.39 3.01 17.70
CA GLU A 245 -10.28 3.87 18.51
C GLU A 245 -11.50 4.33 17.71
N LEU A 246 -11.36 4.66 16.42
CA LEU A 246 -12.52 4.97 15.56
C LEU A 246 -13.49 3.78 15.41
N LEU A 247 -12.98 2.54 15.48
CA LEU A 247 -13.79 1.33 15.33
C LEU A 247 -14.34 0.78 16.66
N THR A 248 -13.68 1.03 17.78
CA THR A 248 -14.09 0.56 19.12
C THR A 248 -14.92 1.57 19.91
N LEU A 249 -14.75 2.89 19.71
CA LEU A 249 -15.54 3.91 20.40
C LEU A 249 -16.99 4.05 19.88
N SER A 250 -17.36 3.37 18.78
CA SER A 250 -18.78 3.28 18.37
C SER A 250 -19.62 2.32 19.24
N LYS A 251 -19.08 1.78 20.34
CA LYS A 251 -19.78 0.91 21.29
C LYS A 251 -20.14 1.55 22.63
N GLN A 252 -20.02 2.87 22.78
CA GLN A 252 -20.58 3.59 23.93
C GLN A 252 -21.39 4.80 23.48
N ASN A 253 -22.54 4.55 22.87
CA ASN A 253 -23.79 5.30 23.03
C ASN A 253 -24.96 4.47 22.47
#